data_AF-A0A267TH64-F1
#
_entry.id   AF-A0A267TH64-F1
#
_cell.length_a   1.000
_cell.length_b   1.000
_cell.length_c   1.000
_cell.angle_alpha   90.00
_cell.angle_beta   90.00
_cell.angle_gamma   90.00
#
_symmetry.space_group_name_H-M   'P 1'
#
loop_
_entity.id
_entity.type
_entity.pdbx_description
1 polymer ?
#
loop_
_entity_poly.entity_id
_entity_poly.type
_entity_poly.pdbx_seq_one_letter_code
_entity_poly.pdbx_strand_id
1 'polypeptide(L)'
;MELPIFNYNYSNEGKGQKDDLEVVKDERWLGNSLVGYMVDEQNGEWLVSLVFISNENPLKFAIRRLERHHSIEKANQYAILSQKTARMLQPCYQSFSN
;
A
#
# COMPACT_ATOMS: atom_id res chain seq x y z
N MET A 1 32.99 24.13 0.28
CA MET A 1 33.03 23.01 -0.67
C MET A 1 31.60 22.80 -1.12
N GLU A 2 31.24 23.38 -2.26
CA GLU A 2 29.88 23.37 -2.80
C GLU A 2 29.76 22.24 -3.81
N LEU A 3 28.67 21.47 -3.73
CA LEU A 3 28.46 20.32 -4.61
C LEU A 3 27.92 20.83 -5.95
N PRO A 4 28.59 20.58 -7.09
CA PRO A 4 28.29 21.22 -8.37
C PRO A 4 26.95 20.83 -8.99
N ILE A 5 26.23 19.87 -8.39
CA ILE A 5 24.92 19.37 -8.86
C ILE A 5 23.79 19.83 -7.94
N PHE A 6 24.11 20.37 -6.77
CA PHE A 6 23.10 20.78 -5.81
C PHE A 6 22.60 22.17 -6.15
N ASN A 7 21.31 22.28 -6.49
CA ASN A 7 20.70 23.56 -6.82
C ASN A 7 20.40 24.34 -5.54
N TYR A 8 21.32 25.21 -5.12
CA TYR A 8 21.20 26.05 -3.93
C TYR A 8 20.22 27.23 -4.09
N ASN A 9 19.54 27.35 -5.25
CA ASN A 9 18.61 28.45 -5.55
C ASN A 9 17.20 28.29 -4.95
N TYR A 10 16.98 27.36 -4.02
CA TYR A 10 15.71 27.24 -3.27
C TYR A 10 15.61 28.22 -2.08
N SER A 11 16.18 29.42 -2.22
CA SER A 11 16.15 30.46 -1.17
C SER A 11 14.92 31.37 -1.22
N ASN A 12 14.02 31.19 -2.20
CA ASN A 12 12.70 31.80 -2.18
C ASN A 12 11.70 30.80 -1.62
N GLU A 13 11.63 30.70 -0.29
CA GLU A 13 10.58 29.99 0.43
C GLU A 13 9.23 30.70 0.19
N GLY A 14 8.56 30.37 -0.90
CA GLY A 14 7.17 30.76 -1.11
C GLY A 14 6.29 30.16 -0.02
N LYS A 15 5.30 30.91 0.46
CA LYS A 15 4.31 30.39 1.41
C LYS A 15 3.64 29.16 0.80
N GLY A 16 3.80 28.00 1.43
CA GLY A 16 3.20 26.75 0.96
C GLY A 16 1.69 26.89 0.78
N GLN A 17 1.18 26.37 -0.34
CA GLN A 17 -0.25 26.30 -0.61
C GLN A 17 -0.88 25.19 0.23
N LYS A 18 -2.18 25.28 0.49
CA LYS A 18 -2.93 24.29 1.28
C LYS A 18 -2.77 22.87 0.71
N ASP A 19 -2.56 22.78 -0.59
CA ASP A 19 -2.50 21.53 -1.34
C ASP A 19 -1.07 20.96 -1.43
N ASP A 20 -0.05 21.71 -1.00
CA ASP A 20 1.36 21.24 -1.00
C ASP A 20 1.58 20.07 -0.02
N LEU A 21 0.66 19.92 0.96
CA LEU A 21 0.62 18.82 1.92
C LEU A 21 -0.53 17.84 1.63
N GLU A 22 -1.20 17.94 0.48
CA GLU A 22 -2.15 16.91 0.09
C GLU A 22 -1.39 15.60 -0.10
N VAL A 23 -1.58 14.71 0.87
CA VAL A 23 -1.21 13.31 0.74
C VAL A 23 -2.08 12.74 -0.36
N VAL A 24 -1.58 12.76 -1.59
CA VAL A 24 -2.21 12.12 -2.73
C VAL A 24 -2.30 10.64 -2.40
N LYS A 25 -3.46 10.20 -1.91
CA LYS A 25 -3.83 8.79 -1.81
C LYS A 25 -4.15 8.29 -3.21
N ASP A 26 -3.12 8.27 -4.04
CA ASP A 26 -3.20 7.58 -5.31
C ASP A 26 -3.21 6.08 -5.00
N GLU A 27 -4.40 5.50 -4.93
CA GLU A 27 -4.61 4.06 -4.79
C GLU A 27 -4.73 3.38 -6.16
N ARG A 28 -4.58 4.12 -7.27
CA ARG A 28 -4.76 3.59 -8.64
C ARG A 28 -3.71 2.53 -8.98
N TRP A 29 -2.49 2.68 -8.44
CA TRP A 29 -1.42 1.69 -8.63
C TRP A 29 -1.71 0.33 -7.98
N LEU A 30 -2.71 0.22 -7.10
CA LEU A 30 -3.12 -1.08 -6.54
C LEU A 30 -3.61 -2.05 -7.63
N GLY A 31 -4.15 -1.53 -8.74
CA GLY A 31 -4.53 -2.34 -9.90
C GLY A 31 -3.34 -3.00 -10.62
N ASN A 32 -2.12 -2.51 -10.43
CA ASN A 32 -0.87 -3.07 -10.98
C ASN A 32 0.11 -3.45 -9.86
N SER A 33 -0.36 -4.28 -8.93
CA SER A 33 0.42 -4.72 -7.77
C SER A 33 0.50 -6.25 -7.66
N LEU A 34 1.53 -6.76 -6.99
CA LEU A 34 1.53 -8.11 -6.45
C LEU A 34 0.76 -8.10 -5.13
N VAL A 35 -0.17 -9.06 -4.99
CA VAL A 35 -0.94 -9.25 -3.75
C VAL A 35 -0.42 -10.46 -2.99
N GLY A 36 0.08 -10.20 -1.78
CA GLY A 36 0.44 -11.18 -0.75
C GLY A 36 -0.45 -11.06 0.49
N TYR A 37 -0.24 -11.94 1.45
CA TYR A 37 -0.85 -11.85 2.77
C TYR A 37 0.15 -12.18 3.86
N MET A 38 -0.13 -11.70 5.07
CA MET A 38 0.58 -12.01 6.30
C MET A 38 -0.45 -12.40 7.36
N VAL A 39 -0.09 -13.36 8.21
CA VAL A 39 -0.90 -13.79 9.35
C VAL A 39 0.02 -13.75 10.57
N ASP A 40 -0.22 -12.77 11.44
CA ASP A 40 0.63 -12.51 12.60
C ASP A 40 -0.18 -12.68 13.89
N GLU A 41 0.43 -13.30 14.91
CA GLU A 41 -0.17 -13.38 16.24
C GLU A 41 -0.03 -12.03 16.96
N GLN A 42 -1.14 -11.47 17.43
CA GLN A 42 -1.19 -10.26 18.23
C GLN A 42 -2.18 -10.43 19.38
N ASN A 43 -1.69 -10.32 20.62
CA ASN A 43 -2.50 -10.42 21.84
C ASN A 43 -3.36 -11.70 21.93
N GLY A 44 -2.85 -12.84 21.45
CA GLY A 44 -3.57 -14.11 21.44
C GLY A 44 -4.63 -14.26 20.34
N GLU A 45 -4.66 -13.33 19.38
CA GLU A 45 -5.47 -13.40 18.17
C GLU A 45 -4.57 -13.37 16.93
N TRP A 46 -5.04 -13.97 15.84
CA TRP A 46 -4.34 -13.98 14.56
C TRP A 46 -4.88 -12.85 13.68
N LEU A 47 -4.07 -11.83 13.45
CA LEU A 47 -4.39 -10.71 12.56
C LEU A 47 -3.99 -11.06 11.13
N VAL A 48 -4.95 -10.97 10.22
CA VAL A 48 -4.69 -11.12 8.78
C VAL A 48 -4.44 -9.75 8.16
N SER A 49 -3.38 -9.63 7.36
CA SER A 49 -3.07 -8.43 6.59
C SER A 49 -2.82 -8.77 5.13
N LEU A 50 -3.34 -7.96 4.21
CA LEU A 50 -2.97 -8.01 2.80
C LEU A 50 -1.82 -7.06 2.53
N VAL A 51 -0.89 -7.49 1.70
CA VAL A 51 0.27 -6.71 1.28
C VAL A 51 0.18 -6.51 -0.22
N PHE A 52 0.13 -5.26 -0.64
CA PHE A 52 0.14 -4.84 -2.04
C PHE A 52 1.50 -4.23 -2.35
N ILE A 53 2.21 -4.76 -3.35
CA ILE A 53 3.53 -4.27 -3.75
C ILE A 53 3.44 -3.82 -5.21
N SER A 54 3.81 -2.57 -5.53
CA SER A 54 3.77 -2.08 -6.91
C SER A 54 4.75 -2.88 -7.79
N ASN A 55 4.29 -3.25 -8.99
CA ASN A 55 5.16 -3.91 -9.99
C ASN A 55 6.25 -2.99 -10.54
N GLU A 56 6.02 -1.68 -10.52
CA GLU A 56 6.94 -0.67 -11.08
C GLU A 56 7.98 -0.20 -10.06
N ASN A 57 7.60 -0.17 -8.78
CA ASN A 57 8.49 0.25 -7.70
C ASN A 57 8.25 -0.62 -6.45
N PRO A 58 9.12 -1.59 -6.14
CA PRO A 58 8.99 -2.45 -4.98
C PRO A 58 8.98 -1.71 -3.62
N LEU A 59 9.51 -0.49 -3.55
CA LEU A 59 9.47 0.35 -2.35
C LEU A 59 8.09 1.02 -2.15
N LYS A 60 7.24 1.01 -3.18
CA LYS A 60 5.84 1.46 -3.10
C LYS A 60 4.97 0.26 -2.75
N PHE A 61 4.68 0.11 -1.46
CA PHE A 61 3.81 -0.94 -0.96
C PHE A 61 2.75 -0.39 0.00
N ALA A 62 1.65 -1.14 0.15
CA ALA A 62 0.57 -0.82 1.06
C ALA A 62 0.17 -2.07 1.83
N ILE A 63 0.01 -1.93 3.15
CA ILE A 63 -0.44 -3.00 4.02
C ILE A 63 -1.85 -2.65 4.50
N ARG A 64 -2.80 -3.55 4.26
CA ARG A 64 -4.18 -3.41 4.70
C ARG A 64 -4.48 -4.49 5.72
N ARG A 65 -4.72 -4.06 6.96
CA ARG A 65 -5.18 -4.95 8.03
C ARG A 65 -6.62 -5.34 7.77
N LEU A 66 -6.91 -6.63 7.87
CA LEU A 66 -8.25 -7.19 7.77
C LEU A 66 -8.73 -7.59 9.17
N GLU A 67 -9.46 -8.70 9.24
CA GLU A 67 -10.04 -9.24 10.46
C GLU A 67 -9.01 -9.98 11.33
N ARG A 68 -9.42 -10.17 12.59
CA ARG A 68 -8.72 -10.99 13.57
C ARG A 68 -9.49 -12.28 13.78
N HIS A 69 -8.77 -13.36 14.01
CA HIS A 69 -9.35 -14.67 14.27
C HIS A 69 -8.70 -15.33 15.48
N HIS A 70 -9.49 -16.08 16.26
CA HIS A 70 -8.97 -16.81 17.42
C HIS A 70 -8.23 -18.10 17.06
N SER A 71 -8.38 -18.63 15.83
CA SER A 71 -7.67 -19.83 15.35
C SER A 71 -6.81 -19.49 14.14
N ILE A 72 -5.60 -20.07 14.13
CA ILE A 72 -4.64 -19.94 13.03
C ILE A 72 -5.15 -20.57 11.73
N GLU A 73 -5.88 -21.69 11.80
CA GLU A 73 -6.40 -22.33 10.59
C GLU A 73 -7.44 -21.44 9.91
N LYS A 74 -8.33 -20.83 10.70
CA LYS A 74 -9.33 -19.87 10.19
C LYS A 74 -8.66 -18.64 9.60
N ALA A 75 -7.65 -18.08 10.28
CA ALA A 75 -6.90 -16.93 9.78
C ALA A 75 -6.23 -17.22 8.44
N ASN A 76 -5.60 -18.40 8.30
CA ASN A 76 -4.96 -18.81 7.05
C ASN A 76 -5.96 -19.02 5.91
N GLN A 77 -7.07 -19.71 6.17
CA GLN A 77 -8.12 -19.90 5.16
C GLN A 77 -8.70 -18.57 4.71
N TYR A 78 -8.97 -17.67 5.65
CA TYR A 78 -9.43 -16.32 5.35
C TYR A 78 -8.39 -15.56 4.52
N ALA A 79 -7.12 -15.59 4.91
CA ALA A 79 -6.05 -14.91 4.20
C ALA A 79 -5.92 -15.37 2.73
N ILE A 80 -6.01 -16.67 2.47
CA ILE A 80 -6.00 -17.25 1.12
C ILE A 80 -7.20 -16.75 0.30
N LEU A 81 -8.39 -16.76 0.90
CA LEU A 81 -9.61 -16.26 0.25
C LEU A 81 -9.50 -14.77 -0.05
N SER A 82 -9.07 -13.97 0.92
CA SER A 82 -8.89 -12.51 0.77
C SER A 82 -7.87 -12.17 -0.31
N GLN A 83 -6.74 -12.90 -0.37
CA GLN A 83 -5.74 -12.72 -1.42
C GLN A 83 -6.34 -13.03 -2.81
N LYS A 84 -7.09 -14.13 -2.93
CA LYS A 84 -7.74 -14.52 -4.19
C LYS A 84 -8.77 -13.49 -4.63
N THR A 85 -9.60 -13.01 -3.71
CA THR A 85 -10.60 -11.96 -3.96
C THR A 85 -9.92 -10.66 -4.39
N ALA A 86 -8.87 -10.24 -3.69
CA ALA A 86 -8.12 -9.05 -4.04
C ALA A 86 -7.52 -9.15 -5.45
N ARG A 87 -6.95 -10.29 -5.84
CA ARG A 87 -6.47 -10.56 -7.21
C ARG A 87 -7.59 -10.48 -8.25
N MET A 88 -8.77 -11.03 -7.95
CA MET A 88 -9.93 -10.92 -8.85
C MET A 88 -10.42 -9.49 -9.04
N LEU A 89 -10.28 -8.64 -8.03
CA LEU A 89 -10.69 -7.24 -8.09
C LEU A 89 -9.65 -6.32 -8.75
N GLN A 90 -8.41 -6.77 -8.96
CA GLN A 90 -7.35 -5.95 -9.59
C GLN A 90 -7.75 -5.31 -10.93
N PRO A 91 -8.42 -6.03 -11.86
CA PRO A 91 -8.87 -5.44 -13.12
C PRO A 91 -9.92 -4.33 -12.91
N CYS A 92 -10.75 -4.42 -11.87
CA CYS A 92 -11.73 -3.37 -11.56
C CYS A 92 -11.03 -2.07 -11.17
N TYR A 93 -9.93 -2.16 -10.40
CA TYR A 93 -9.10 -0.98 -10.09
C TYR A 93 -8.48 -0.36 -11.35
N GLN A 94 -8.11 -1.17 -12.35
CA GLN A 94 -7.61 -0.68 -13.64
C GLN A 94 -8.72 -0.04 -14.50
N SER A 95 -9.97 -0.51 -14.41
CA SER A 95 -11.09 0.11 -15.15
C SER A 95 -11.52 1.46 -14.58
N PHE A 96 -11.32 1.72 -13.28
CA PHE A 96 -11.57 3.02 -12.67
C PHE A 96 -10.53 4.10 -13.06
N SER A 97 -9.47 3.71 -13.77
CA SER A 97 -8.38 4.61 -14.17
C SER A 97 -8.48 5.17 -15.60
N ASN A 98 -9.50 4.82 -16.38
CA ASN A 98 -9.75 5.38 -17.72
C ASN A 98 -10.91 6.37 -17.73
#